data_AF-A0A7C4VEZ0-F1
#
_entry.id   AF-A0A7C4VEZ0-F1
#
_cell.length_a   1.000
_cell.length_b   1.000
_cell.length_c   1.000
_cell.angle_alpha   90.00
_cell.angle_beta   90.00
_cell.angle_gamma   90.00
#
_symmetry.space_group_name_H-M   'P 1'
#
loop_
_entity.id
_entity.type
_entity.pdbx_description
1 polymer ?
#
loop_
_entity_poly.entity_id
_entity_poly.type
_entity_poly.pdbx_seq_one_letter_code
_entity_poly.pdbx_strand_id
1 'polypeptide(L)'
;MAPHRVGRDLGKKFSKHAIAAEELVAEIGASLLGAHLRLPPHHIHDHASYIGHWMKLLADDKRAFLTAAAQAQVAVDWLLAKSPSPFAEEEAADVAA
;
A
#
# COMPACT_ATOMS: atom_id res chain seq x y z
N MET A 1 17.44 0.11 -1.03
CA MET A 1 16.41 -0.81 -1.53
C MET A 1 16.54 -2.17 -0.85
N ALA A 2 15.47 -2.96 -0.84
CA ALA A 2 15.46 -4.35 -0.35
C ALA A 2 15.16 -5.32 -1.51
N PRO A 3 16.19 -5.79 -2.26
CA PRO A 3 16.01 -6.61 -3.47
C PRO A 3 15.36 -7.97 -3.19
N HIS A 4 15.44 -8.47 -1.96
CA HIS A 4 14.81 -9.72 -1.54
C HIS A 4 13.29 -9.60 -1.29
N ARG A 5 12.71 -8.40 -1.48
CA ARG A 5 11.27 -8.12 -1.38
C ARG A 5 10.77 -7.63 -2.74
N VAL A 6 9.90 -6.60 -2.77
CA VAL A 6 9.41 -5.97 -4.01
C VAL A 6 10.41 -5.02 -4.67
N GLY A 7 11.55 -4.72 -4.03
CA GLY A 7 12.63 -3.96 -4.67
C GLY A 7 12.20 -2.65 -5.35
N ARG A 8 11.30 -1.89 -4.74
CA ARG A 8 10.78 -0.64 -5.32
C ARG A 8 11.79 0.51 -5.21
N ASP A 9 11.91 1.27 -6.30
CA ASP A 9 12.68 2.52 -6.38
C ASP A 9 11.86 3.60 -7.10
N LEU A 10 11.29 4.52 -6.32
CA LEU A 10 10.50 5.63 -6.82
C LEU A 10 11.34 6.88 -7.15
N GLY A 11 12.62 6.90 -6.77
CA GLY A 11 13.51 8.05 -6.98
C GLY A 11 13.74 8.37 -8.45
N LYS A 12 13.75 7.35 -9.31
CA LYS A 12 13.91 7.53 -10.76
C LYS A 12 12.75 8.27 -11.42
N LYS A 13 11.53 8.01 -10.97
CA LYS A 13 10.30 8.60 -11.55
C LYS A 13 9.92 9.90 -10.83
N PHE A 14 9.98 9.88 -9.50
CA PHE A 14 9.45 10.95 -8.66
C PHE A 14 10.54 11.77 -7.99
N SER A 15 11.80 11.75 -8.44
CA SER A 15 12.97 12.51 -7.93
C SER A 15 12.71 13.42 -6.70
N LYS A 16 12.13 14.62 -6.88
CA LYS A 16 11.84 15.58 -5.79
C LYS A 16 10.74 15.17 -4.78
N HIS A 17 9.85 14.30 -5.19
CA HIS A 17 8.71 13.75 -4.44
C HIS A 17 8.88 12.28 -4.07
N ALA A 18 10.08 11.71 -4.19
CA ALA A 18 10.28 10.27 -4.01
C ALA A 18 9.81 9.75 -2.64
N ILE A 19 10.03 10.54 -1.58
CA ILE A 19 9.58 10.23 -0.22
C ILE A 19 8.05 10.27 -0.15
N ALA A 20 7.44 11.36 -0.63
CA ALA A 20 5.99 11.52 -0.66
C ALA A 20 5.30 10.40 -1.47
N ALA A 21 5.93 9.95 -2.56
CA ALA A 21 5.42 8.84 -3.36
C ALA A 21 5.53 7.51 -2.61
N GLU A 22 6.60 7.26 -1.87
CA GLU A 22 6.75 6.04 -1.07
C GLU A 22 5.78 6.02 0.12
N GLU A 23 5.57 7.16 0.77
CA GLU A 23 4.56 7.32 1.83
C GLU A 23 3.14 7.08 1.28
N LEU A 24 2.82 7.62 0.10
CA LEU A 24 1.53 7.39 -0.54
C LEU A 24 1.33 5.90 -0.88
N VAL A 25 2.38 5.20 -1.32
CA VAL A 25 2.34 3.74 -1.53
C VAL A 25 2.07 3.00 -0.22
N ALA A 26 2.76 3.40 0.86
CA ALA A 26 2.59 2.78 2.17
C ALA A 26 1.17 2.96 2.71
N GLU A 27 0.60 4.16 2.60
CA GLU A 27 -0.75 4.46 3.08
C GLU A 27 -1.85 3.72 2.31
N ILE A 28 -1.75 3.70 0.97
CA ILE A 28 -2.67 2.92 0.13
C ILE A 28 -2.51 1.43 0.45
N GLY A 29 -1.28 0.94 0.63
CA GLY A 29 -1.01 -0.45 0.99
C GLY A 29 -1.60 -0.83 2.35
N ALA A 30 -1.47 0.04 3.35
CA ALA A 30 -2.06 -0.15 4.67
C ALA A 30 -3.59 -0.22 4.59
N SER A 31 -4.21 0.64 3.78
CA SER A 31 -5.67 0.64 3.55
C SER A 31 -6.14 -0.65 2.87
N LEU A 32 -5.45 -1.09 1.81
CA LEU A 32 -5.76 -2.33 1.10
C LEU A 32 -5.60 -3.57 2.00
N LEU A 33 -4.49 -3.65 2.73
CA LEU A 33 -4.22 -4.74 3.65
C LEU A 33 -5.21 -4.75 4.82
N GLY A 34 -5.52 -3.60 5.38
CA GLY A 34 -6.52 -3.46 6.45
C GLY A 34 -7.89 -3.96 6.00
N ALA A 35 -8.33 -3.56 4.80
CA ALA A 35 -9.57 -4.06 4.21
C ALA A 35 -9.54 -5.59 4.01
N HIS A 36 -8.44 -6.14 3.51
CA HIS A 36 -8.27 -7.58 3.33
C HIS A 36 -8.34 -8.34 4.66
N LEU A 37 -7.70 -7.82 5.71
CA LEU A 37 -7.65 -8.43 7.04
C LEU A 37 -8.88 -8.12 7.91
N ARG A 38 -9.87 -7.39 7.38
CA ARG A 38 -11.04 -6.91 8.13
C ARG A 38 -10.66 -6.09 9.38
N LEU A 39 -9.53 -5.35 9.31
CA LEU A 39 -9.07 -4.48 10.38
C LEU A 39 -9.75 -3.10 10.28
N PRO A 40 -10.33 -2.57 11.37
CA PRO A 40 -10.95 -1.26 11.31
C PRO A 40 -9.89 -0.14 11.25
N PRO A 41 -10.18 0.99 10.57
CA PRO A 41 -9.24 2.09 10.44
C PRO A 41 -9.22 2.96 11.72
N HIS A 42 -8.53 2.49 12.77
CA HIS A 42 -8.52 3.15 14.09
C HIS A 42 -7.60 4.39 14.19
N HIS A 43 -6.72 4.64 13.21
CA HIS A 43 -5.58 5.58 13.35
C HIS A 43 -5.53 6.74 12.35
N ILE A 44 -6.66 7.10 11.70
CA ILE A 44 -6.66 8.08 10.60
C ILE A 44 -6.11 9.48 10.95
N HIS A 45 -6.05 9.83 12.24
CA HIS A 45 -5.64 11.16 12.70
C HIS A 45 -4.12 11.40 12.71
N ASP A 46 -3.30 10.34 12.75
CA ASP A 46 -1.83 10.47 12.86
C ASP A 46 -1.13 10.78 11.51
N HIS A 47 -1.88 10.79 10.40
CA HIS A 47 -1.35 10.91 9.03
C HIS A 47 -1.40 12.35 8.46
N ALA A 48 -1.83 13.34 9.24
CA ALA A 48 -2.11 14.69 8.75
C ALA A 48 -0.87 15.44 8.21
N SER A 49 0.33 15.12 8.72
CA SER A 49 1.59 15.77 8.31
C SER A 49 2.01 15.44 6.87
N TYR A 50 1.59 14.29 6.32
CA TYR A 50 2.00 13.81 4.99
C TYR A 50 1.09 14.29 3.86
N ILE A 51 -0.16 14.65 4.18
CA ILE A 51 -1.17 15.09 3.21
C ILE A 51 -0.63 16.28 2.38
N GLY A 52 0.07 17.23 3.02
CA GLY A 52 0.64 18.38 2.31
C GLY A 52 1.68 18.00 1.25
N HIS A 53 2.48 16.96 1.49
CA HIS A 53 3.47 16.48 0.51
C HIS A 53 2.81 15.68 -0.61
N TRP A 54 1.79 14.88 -0.31
CA TRP A 54 1.02 14.15 -1.32
C TRP A 54 0.26 15.10 -2.24
N MET A 55 -0.34 16.17 -1.71
CA MET A 55 -1.03 17.17 -2.53
C MET A 55 -0.08 17.84 -3.54
N LYS A 56 1.16 18.13 -3.15
CA LYS A 56 2.18 18.65 -4.08
C LYS A 56 2.56 17.64 -5.15
N LEU A 57 2.76 16.38 -4.78
CA LEU A 57 3.03 15.29 -5.72
C LEU A 57 1.89 15.11 -6.73
N LEU A 58 0.65 15.05 -6.25
CA LEU A 58 -0.55 14.83 -7.08
C LEU A 58 -0.86 16.02 -8.00
N ALA A 59 -0.53 17.24 -7.58
CA ALA A 59 -0.62 18.43 -8.43
C ALA A 59 0.41 18.39 -9.56
N ASP A 60 1.64 17.95 -9.27
CA ASP A 60 2.74 17.89 -10.24
C ASP A 60 2.62 16.71 -11.21
N ASP A 61 2.10 15.56 -10.76
CA ASP A 61 1.86 14.39 -11.60
C ASP A 61 0.50 13.75 -11.27
N LYS A 62 -0.47 13.97 -12.16
CA LYS A 62 -1.83 13.41 -12.07
C LYS A 62 -1.86 11.87 -12.10
N ARG A 63 -0.79 11.22 -12.59
CA ARG A 63 -0.65 9.75 -12.61
C ARG A 63 0.04 9.22 -11.36
N ALA A 64 0.49 10.07 -10.44
CA ALA A 64 1.16 9.65 -9.22
C ALA A 64 0.26 8.76 -8.35
N PHE A 65 -1.04 9.09 -8.23
CA PHE A 65 -2.00 8.25 -7.50
C PHE A 65 -2.07 6.83 -8.06
N LEU A 66 -2.31 6.68 -9.37
CA LEU A 66 -2.41 5.38 -10.01
C LEU A 66 -1.08 4.61 -9.97
N THR A 67 0.05 5.33 -10.07
CA THR A 67 1.38 4.71 -9.93
C THR A 67 1.58 4.18 -8.51
N ALA A 68 1.23 4.97 -7.50
CA ALA A 68 1.35 4.58 -6.10
C ALA A 68 0.42 3.39 -5.78
N ALA A 69 -0.83 3.43 -6.26
CA ALA A 69 -1.78 2.34 -6.08
C ALA A 69 -1.29 1.03 -6.72
N ALA A 70 -0.75 1.07 -7.94
CA ALA A 70 -0.19 -0.12 -8.59
C ALA A 70 1.00 -0.71 -7.78
N GLN A 71 1.86 0.15 -7.25
CA GLN A 71 2.99 -0.28 -6.42
C GLN A 71 2.55 -0.79 -5.03
N ALA A 72 1.47 -0.24 -4.48
CA ALA A 72 0.85 -0.70 -3.24
C ALA A 72 0.26 -2.10 -3.42
N GLN A 73 -0.47 -2.35 -4.53
CA GLN A 73 -1.00 -3.68 -4.83
C GLN A 73 0.11 -4.73 -4.88
N VAL A 74 1.20 -4.47 -5.62
CA VAL A 74 2.35 -5.39 -5.70
C VAL A 74 2.96 -5.66 -4.31
N ALA A 75 3.02 -4.66 -3.43
CA ALA A 75 3.52 -4.85 -2.07
C ALA A 75 2.58 -5.69 -1.20
N VAL A 76 1.28 -5.44 -1.28
CA VAL A 76 0.26 -6.18 -0.53
C VAL A 76 0.20 -7.62 -1.01
N ASP A 77 0.17 -7.87 -2.32
CA ASP A 77 0.18 -9.21 -2.90
C ASP A 77 1.41 -10.00 -2.43
N TRP A 78 2.59 -9.34 -2.40
CA TRP A 78 3.81 -9.96 -1.88
C TRP A 78 3.69 -10.34 -0.41
N LEU A 79 3.06 -9.51 0.43
CA LEU A 79 2.85 -9.80 1.86
C LEU A 79 1.86 -10.95 2.06
N LEU A 80 0.73 -10.94 1.34
CA LEU A 80 -0.30 -11.96 1.43
C LEU A 80 0.22 -13.31 0.94
N ALA A 81 0.97 -13.36 -0.17
CA ALA A 81 1.58 -14.59 -0.67
C ALA A 81 2.64 -15.20 0.28
N LYS A 82 3.13 -14.41 1.26
CA LYS A 82 4.10 -14.84 2.27
C LYS A 82 3.47 -15.11 3.64
N SER A 83 2.16 -14.95 3.75
CA SER A 83 1.41 -15.10 5.00
C SER A 83 0.37 -16.22 4.84
N PRO A 84 0.07 -16.99 5.91
CA PRO A 84 -1.07 -17.90 5.89
C PRO A 84 -2.37 -17.11 5.72
N SER A 85 -3.39 -17.69 5.08
CA SER A 85 -4.72 -17.06 5.02
C SER A 85 -5.27 -16.92 6.44
N PRO A 86 -5.64 -15.70 6.89
CA PRO A 86 -6.27 -15.51 8.19
C PRO A 86 -7.70 -16.08 8.23
N PHE A 87 -8.25 -16.49 7.09
CA PHE A 87 -9.59 -17.06 6.94
C PHE A 87 -9.55 -18.53 6.51
N ALA A 88 -8.41 -19.21 6.64
CA ALA A 88 -8.26 -20.59 6.19
C ALA A 88 -9.32 -21.55 6.76
N GLU A 89 -9.76 -21.33 8.00
CA GLU A 89 -10.81 -22.12 8.65
C GLU A 89 -12.22 -21.82 8.07
N GLU A 90 -12.53 -20.55 7.80
CA GLU A 90 -13.78 -20.14 7.13
C GLU A 90 -13.82 -20.68 5.69
N GLU A 91 -12.72 -20.54 4.95
CA GLU A 91 -12.57 -21.04 3.57
C GLU A 91 -12.74 -22.57 3.49
N ALA A 92 -12.16 -23.31 4.44
CA ALA A 92 -12.31 -24.77 4.50
C ALA A 92 -13.75 -25.19 4.81
N ALA A 93 -14.47 -24.42 5.64
CA ALA A 93 -15.88 -24.68 5.96
C ALA A 93 -16.80 -24.41 4.76
N ASP A 94 -16.54 -23.37 3.97
CA ASP A 94 -17.34 -23.02 2.78
C ASP A 94 -17.17 -24.02 1.62
N VAL A 95 -15.98 -24.62 1.48
CA VAL A 95 -15.71 -25.68 0.50
C VAL A 95 -16.36 -27.02 0.89
N ALA A 96 -16.61 -27.23 2.20
CA ALA A 96 -17.20 -28.46 2.73
C ALA A 96 -18.75 -28.43 2.76
N ALA A 97 -19.37 -27.26 2.57
CA ALA A 97 -20.82 -27.06 2.54
C ALA A 97 -21.41 -27.25 1.12
#